data_AF-A0A392MY66-F1
#
_entry.id   AF-A0A392MY66-F1
#
_cell.length_a   1.000
_cell.length_b   1.000
_cell.length_c   1.000
_cell.angle_alpha   90.00
_cell.angle_beta   90.00
_cell.angle_gamma   90.00
#
_symmetry.space_group_name_H-M   'P 1'
#
loop_
_entity.id
_entity.type
_entity.pdbx_description
1 polymer ?
#
loop_
_entity_poly.entity_id
_entity_poly.type
_entity_poly.pdbx_seq_one_letter_code
_entity_poly.pdbx_strand_id
1 'polypeptide(L)'
;ELVNLETINLMENKQLMKLPDLSGATKLKWLHLSGCESLSEIQPSVFSKDTLVTLLVDRCKNLEILVSEKHLTSLKKIDVSGCSSLREFSLSSDLIGELDLSNTGVEILHSSVSRMRKLCRLNLQGLKLKNLPKEMSCLRSLEACLSAGASSTHQRA
;
A
#
# COMPACT_ATOMS: atom_id res chain seq x y z
N GLU A 1 2.40 27.28 -8.56
CA GLU A 1 2.33 26.76 -7.17
C GLU A 1 1.29 25.64 -7.08
N LEU A 2 1.57 24.58 -6.32
CA LEU A 2 0.66 23.43 -6.14
C LEU A 2 -0.28 23.59 -4.92
N VAL A 3 -0.29 24.76 -4.29
CA VAL A 3 -0.92 25.01 -2.97
C VAL A 3 -2.44 24.80 -2.93
N ASN A 4 -3.11 24.78 -4.09
CA ASN A 4 -4.55 24.50 -4.22
C ASN A 4 -4.84 23.14 -4.88
N LEU A 5 -3.82 22.36 -5.20
CA LEU A 5 -4.00 21.07 -5.87
C LEU A 5 -4.56 20.06 -4.87
N GLU A 6 -5.79 19.60 -5.13
CA GLU A 6 -6.43 18.57 -4.31
C GLU A 6 -6.36 17.17 -4.95
N THR A 7 -6.21 17.10 -6.27
CA THR A 7 -6.23 15.85 -7.03
C THR A 7 -5.06 15.78 -8.00
N ILE A 8 -4.39 14.63 -8.01
CA ILE A 8 -3.47 14.22 -9.08
C ILE A 8 -4.01 12.93 -9.66
N ASN A 9 -4.25 12.92 -10.97
CA ASN A 9 -4.65 11.73 -11.71
C ASN A 9 -3.67 11.51 -12.86
N LEU A 10 -2.87 10.46 -12.74
CA LEU A 10 -1.88 10.02 -13.74
C LEU A 10 -2.10 8.55 -14.11
N MET A 11 -3.32 8.03 -13.92
CA MET A 11 -3.63 6.63 -14.20
C MET A 11 -3.21 6.23 -15.62
N GLU A 12 -2.74 5.00 -15.75
CA GLU A 12 -2.28 4.38 -17.00
C GLU A 12 -1.11 5.12 -17.69
N ASN A 13 -0.42 6.02 -16.97
CA ASN A 13 0.84 6.59 -17.44
C ASN A 13 1.98 5.58 -17.26
N LYS A 14 2.08 4.66 -18.22
CA LYS A 14 3.06 3.57 -18.21
C LYS A 14 4.51 4.03 -18.26
N GLN A 15 4.77 5.30 -18.57
CA GLN A 15 6.13 5.86 -18.65
C GLN A 15 6.50 6.67 -17.39
N LEU A 16 5.57 6.86 -16.44
CA LEU A 16 5.83 7.59 -15.21
C LEU A 16 6.79 6.79 -14.33
N MET A 17 8.07 7.17 -14.32
CA MET A 17 9.07 6.50 -13.47
C MET A 17 9.07 7.00 -12.03
N LYS A 18 8.78 8.29 -11.82
CA LYS A 18 8.78 8.96 -10.52
C LYS A 18 7.78 10.11 -10.51
N LEU A 19 7.25 10.40 -9.32
CA LEU A 19 6.48 11.63 -9.11
C LEU A 19 7.41 12.85 -9.04
N PRO A 20 6.94 14.04 -9.46
CA PRO A 20 7.60 15.28 -9.08
C PRO A 20 7.54 15.48 -7.56
N ASP A 21 8.33 16.41 -7.02
CA ASP A 21 8.19 16.78 -5.61
C ASP A 21 6.79 17.38 -5.34
N LEU A 22 6.04 16.71 -4.47
CA LEU A 22 4.68 17.11 -4.06
C LEU A 22 4.66 17.82 -2.70
N SER A 23 5.81 18.21 -2.14
CA SER A 23 5.91 18.91 -0.85
C SER A 23 5.06 20.20 -0.79
N GLY A 24 4.90 20.88 -1.92
CA GLY A 24 4.08 22.09 -2.08
C GLY A 24 2.58 21.83 -2.30
N ALA A 25 2.15 20.58 -2.53
CA ALA A 25 0.76 20.20 -2.72
C ALA A 25 0.04 20.01 -1.37
N THR A 26 -0.04 21.11 -0.60
CA THR A 26 -0.48 21.08 0.80
C THR A 26 -1.94 20.72 1.03
N LYS A 27 -2.76 20.66 -0.03
CA LYS A 27 -4.18 20.30 0.01
C LYS A 27 -4.48 18.99 -0.72
N LEU A 28 -3.46 18.21 -1.10
CA LEU A 28 -3.64 16.98 -1.87
C LEU A 28 -4.44 15.95 -1.09
N LYS A 29 -5.59 15.56 -1.63
CA LYS A 29 -6.53 14.58 -1.06
C LYS A 29 -6.60 13.29 -1.88
N TRP A 30 -6.43 13.37 -3.20
CA TRP A 30 -6.59 12.23 -4.10
C TRP A 30 -5.36 12.08 -4.99
N LEU A 31 -4.70 10.92 -4.92
CA LEU A 31 -3.57 10.55 -5.77
C LEU A 31 -3.89 9.24 -6.49
N HIS A 32 -4.19 9.33 -7.79
CA HIS A 32 -4.53 8.19 -8.63
C HIS A 32 -3.38 7.90 -9.60
N LEU A 33 -2.73 6.75 -9.40
CA LEU A 33 -1.56 6.26 -10.13
C LEU A 33 -1.77 4.84 -10.64
N SER A 34 -3.01 4.33 -10.60
CA SER A 34 -3.36 3.00 -11.09
C SER A 34 -2.81 2.76 -12.49
N GLY A 35 -2.11 1.64 -12.70
CA GLY A 35 -1.52 1.29 -14.01
C GLY A 35 -0.28 2.09 -14.42
N CYS A 36 0.36 2.84 -13.51
CA CYS A 36 1.68 3.42 -13.75
C CYS A 36 2.77 2.34 -13.66
N GLU A 37 2.85 1.48 -14.69
CA GLU A 37 3.67 0.25 -14.65
C GLU A 37 5.18 0.52 -14.43
N SER A 38 5.70 1.68 -14.86
CA SER A 38 7.12 2.05 -14.68
C SER A 38 7.45 2.76 -13.36
N LEU A 39 6.44 3.10 -12.55
CA LEU A 39 6.64 3.83 -11.30
C LEU A 39 7.34 2.91 -10.29
N SER A 40 8.53 3.29 -9.83
CA SER A 40 9.32 2.43 -8.92
C SER A 40 9.19 2.79 -7.45
N GLU A 41 8.86 4.05 -7.14
CA GLU A 41 8.76 4.56 -5.77
C GLU A 41 7.68 5.63 -5.61
N ILE A 42 7.15 5.73 -4.39
CA ILE A 42 6.36 6.88 -3.94
C ILE A 42 7.14 7.53 -2.80
N GLN A 43 7.61 8.74 -3.03
CA GLN A 43 8.45 9.45 -2.07
C GLN A 43 7.68 9.73 -0.76
N PRO A 44 8.32 9.62 0.42
CA PRO A 44 7.66 9.88 1.70
C PRO A 44 7.05 11.28 1.84
N SER A 45 7.51 12.26 1.04
CA SER A 45 6.98 13.62 1.00
C SER A 45 5.50 13.69 0.64
N VAL A 46 4.98 12.73 -0.13
CA VAL A 46 3.55 12.59 -0.46
C VAL A 46 2.67 12.50 0.80
N PHE A 47 3.21 11.91 1.86
CA PHE A 47 2.51 11.70 3.13
C PHE A 47 2.76 12.84 4.14
N SER A 48 3.65 13.78 3.83
CA SER A 48 4.16 14.75 4.80
C SER A 48 3.09 15.69 5.37
N LYS A 49 2.04 16.00 4.60
CA LYS A 49 0.97 16.93 5.00
C LYS A 49 -0.23 16.25 5.66
N ASP A 50 -0.29 14.92 5.64
CA ASP A 50 -1.39 14.13 6.19
C ASP A 50 -2.79 14.59 5.72
N THR A 51 -2.90 15.01 4.46
CA THR A 51 -4.16 15.42 3.83
C THR A 51 -4.74 14.37 2.89
N LEU A 52 -3.95 13.35 2.55
CA LEU A 52 -4.30 12.35 1.55
C LEU A 52 -5.45 11.48 2.07
N VAL A 53 -6.56 11.46 1.34
CA VAL A 53 -7.76 10.69 1.65
C VAL A 53 -7.80 9.38 0.85
N THR A 54 -7.27 9.39 -0.37
CA THR A 54 -7.25 8.23 -1.28
C THR A 54 -5.92 8.13 -2.01
N LEU A 55 -5.34 6.93 -1.96
CA LEU A 55 -4.16 6.54 -2.73
C LEU A 55 -4.51 5.31 -3.58
N LEU A 56 -4.57 5.45 -4.91
CA LEU A 56 -4.75 4.32 -5.82
C LEU A 56 -3.44 4.11 -6.57
N VAL A 57 -2.81 2.96 -6.37
CA VAL A 57 -1.53 2.60 -6.98
C VAL A 57 -1.58 1.16 -7.51
N ASP A 58 -2.77 0.59 -7.66
CA ASP A 58 -2.97 -0.75 -8.21
C ASP A 58 -2.35 -0.90 -9.60
N ARG A 59 -1.86 -2.09 -9.91
CA ARG A 59 -1.15 -2.41 -11.16
C ARG A 59 0.12 -1.57 -11.43
N CYS A 60 0.70 -0.90 -10.43
CA CYS A 60 2.05 -0.34 -10.53
C CYS A 60 3.10 -1.47 -10.39
N LYS A 61 3.35 -2.19 -11.49
CA LYS A 61 4.15 -3.43 -11.46
C LYS A 61 5.59 -3.26 -11.00
N ASN A 62 6.21 -2.08 -11.21
CA ASN A 62 7.57 -1.79 -10.77
C ASN A 62 7.65 -1.12 -9.40
N LEU A 63 6.53 -0.81 -8.73
CA LEU A 63 6.57 -0.16 -7.43
C LEU A 63 7.16 -1.11 -6.40
N GLU A 64 8.32 -0.78 -5.82
CA GLU A 64 9.05 -1.69 -4.92
C GLU A 64 8.74 -1.46 -3.44
N ILE A 65 8.55 -0.19 -3.07
CA ILE A 65 8.43 0.23 -1.67
C ILE A 65 7.28 1.22 -1.52
N LEU A 66 6.43 0.99 -0.52
CA LEU A 66 5.41 1.93 -0.09
C LEU A 66 5.40 2.05 1.44
N VAL A 67 6.18 3.01 1.95
CA VAL A 67 6.40 3.19 3.39
C VAL A 67 6.18 4.63 3.83
N SER A 68 5.66 4.78 5.05
CA SER A 68 5.62 6.05 5.79
C SER A 68 5.72 5.78 7.28
N GLU A 69 6.56 6.54 7.97
CA GLU A 69 6.65 6.49 9.44
C GLU A 69 5.41 7.10 10.12
N LYS A 70 4.66 7.93 9.37
CA LYS A 70 3.48 8.65 9.89
C LYS A 70 2.29 7.72 10.07
N HIS A 71 1.49 8.02 11.08
CA HIS A 71 0.12 7.55 11.15
C HIS A 71 -0.78 8.54 10.41
N LEU A 72 -1.35 8.11 9.28
CA LEU A 72 -2.11 8.97 8.37
C LEU A 72 -3.54 9.11 8.86
N THR A 73 -3.87 10.25 9.46
CA THR A 73 -5.18 10.49 10.06
C THR A 73 -6.27 10.76 9.02
N SER A 74 -5.89 11.12 7.79
CA SER A 74 -6.83 11.42 6.70
C SER A 74 -7.09 10.25 5.73
N LEU A 75 -6.19 9.26 5.66
CA LEU A 75 -6.21 8.23 4.62
C LEU A 75 -7.33 7.21 4.84
N LYS A 76 -8.34 7.21 3.97
CA LYS A 76 -9.52 6.33 4.06
C LYS A 76 -9.45 5.13 3.12
N LYS A 77 -8.77 5.29 1.98
CA LYS A 77 -8.71 4.29 0.93
C LYS A 77 -7.29 4.15 0.40
N ILE A 78 -6.85 2.90 0.28
CA ILE A 78 -5.64 2.51 -0.41
C ILE A 78 -5.92 1.31 -1.30
N ASP A 79 -5.34 1.28 -2.49
CA ASP A 79 -5.34 0.11 -3.36
C ASP A 79 -3.92 -0.10 -3.91
N VAL A 80 -3.34 -1.25 -3.61
CA VAL A 80 -2.00 -1.70 -4.07
C VAL A 80 -2.08 -3.02 -4.82
N SER A 81 -3.29 -3.46 -5.18
CA SER A 81 -3.51 -4.77 -5.80
C SER A 81 -2.74 -4.89 -7.13
N GLY A 82 -2.11 -6.04 -7.36
CA GLY A 82 -1.33 -6.28 -8.58
C GLY A 82 -0.01 -5.51 -8.68
N CYS A 83 0.47 -4.86 -7.62
CA CYS A 83 1.83 -4.33 -7.52
C CYS A 83 2.82 -5.48 -7.27
N SER A 84 3.11 -6.26 -8.31
CA SER A 84 3.87 -7.52 -8.20
C SER A 84 5.30 -7.37 -7.67
N SER A 85 5.91 -6.18 -7.82
CA SER A 85 7.26 -5.90 -7.29
C SER A 85 7.26 -5.21 -5.93
N LEU A 86 6.09 -4.95 -5.32
CA LEU A 86 6.01 -4.28 -4.02
C LEU A 86 6.50 -5.23 -2.93
N ARG A 87 7.75 -5.07 -2.47
CA ARG A 87 8.41 -5.96 -1.50
C ARG A 87 8.25 -5.49 -0.06
N GLU A 88 8.09 -4.19 0.14
CA GLU A 88 7.99 -3.59 1.47
C GLU A 88 6.78 -2.66 1.59
N PHE A 89 5.94 -2.92 2.59
CA PHE A 89 4.75 -2.12 2.88
C PHE A 89 4.71 -1.68 4.34
N SER A 90 4.53 -0.37 4.55
CA SER A 90 4.35 0.24 5.86
C SER A 90 3.51 1.50 5.76
N LEU A 91 2.19 1.35 5.84
CA LEU A 91 1.27 2.47 6.02
C LEU A 91 0.32 2.17 7.16
N SER A 92 -0.15 3.21 7.83
CA SER A 92 -1.10 3.05 8.93
C SER A 92 -2.09 4.20 8.96
N SER A 93 -3.36 3.86 9.18
CA SER A 93 -4.46 4.80 9.39
C SER A 93 -5.57 4.12 10.19
N ASP A 94 -6.20 4.86 11.10
CA ASP A 94 -7.40 4.44 11.81
C ASP A 94 -8.68 4.53 10.96
N LEU A 95 -8.61 4.97 9.71
CA LEU A 95 -9.78 5.09 8.83
C LEU A 95 -9.90 3.98 7.78
N ILE A 96 -8.84 3.20 7.57
CA ILE A 96 -8.86 2.07 6.63
C ILE A 96 -9.54 0.87 7.30
N GLY A 97 -10.63 0.40 6.70
CA GLY A 97 -11.36 -0.79 7.13
C GLY A 97 -10.90 -2.08 6.46
N GLU A 98 -10.39 -1.97 5.23
CA GLU A 98 -9.99 -3.11 4.41
C GLU A 98 -8.64 -2.82 3.76
N LEU A 99 -7.72 -3.78 3.83
CA LEU A 99 -6.42 -3.71 3.15
C LEU A 99 -6.20 -5.01 2.38
N ASP A 100 -6.08 -4.89 1.06
CA ASP A 100 -5.75 -6.00 0.17
C ASP A 100 -4.31 -5.89 -0.31
N LEU A 101 -3.47 -6.84 0.12
CA LEU A 101 -2.08 -7.00 -0.33
C LEU A 101 -1.92 -8.20 -1.26
N SER A 102 -3.01 -8.86 -1.66
CA SER A 102 -2.95 -10.00 -2.57
C SER A 102 -2.36 -9.61 -3.92
N ASN A 103 -1.69 -10.57 -4.56
CA ASN A 103 -1.02 -10.36 -5.84
C ASN A 103 0.07 -9.26 -5.80
N THR A 104 0.64 -9.00 -4.62
CA THR A 104 1.84 -8.17 -4.46
C THR A 104 3.07 -9.02 -4.14
N GLY A 105 4.25 -8.41 -4.18
CA GLY A 105 5.52 -9.06 -3.86
C GLY A 105 5.91 -8.98 -2.37
N VAL A 106 4.99 -8.63 -1.46
CA VAL A 106 5.36 -8.18 -0.11
C VAL A 106 6.05 -9.31 0.66
N GLU A 107 7.29 -9.03 1.05
CA GLU A 107 8.16 -9.86 1.88
C GLU A 107 8.32 -9.27 3.29
N ILE A 108 8.25 -7.94 3.39
CA ILE A 108 8.36 -7.17 4.63
C ILE A 108 7.07 -6.38 4.85
N LEU A 109 6.29 -6.82 5.83
CA LEU A 109 5.15 -6.10 6.35
C LEU A 109 5.54 -5.50 7.70
N HIS A 110 5.45 -4.18 7.86
CA HIS A 110 5.83 -3.51 9.10
C HIS A 110 4.73 -3.56 10.16
N SER A 111 5.12 -3.45 11.43
CA SER A 111 4.20 -3.44 12.57
C SER A 111 3.27 -2.21 12.59
N SER A 112 3.51 -1.20 11.76
CA SER A 112 2.62 -0.03 11.59
C SER A 112 1.18 -0.44 11.24
N VAL A 113 0.99 -1.54 10.51
CA VAL A 113 -0.32 -2.12 10.15
C VAL A 113 -1.11 -2.54 11.40
N SER A 114 -0.45 -2.94 12.50
CA SER A 114 -1.12 -3.25 13.77
C SER A 114 -1.79 -2.04 14.42
N ARG A 115 -1.45 -0.81 13.98
CA ARG A 115 -2.07 0.43 14.48
C ARG A 115 -3.41 0.74 13.81
N MET A 116 -3.83 -0.01 12.79
CA MET A 116 -5.05 0.27 12.02
C MET A 116 -6.29 -0.22 12.77
N ARG A 117 -6.83 0.60 13.69
CA ARG A 117 -7.89 0.15 14.63
C ARG A 117 -9.22 -0.23 13.99
N LYS A 118 -9.52 0.31 12.80
CA LYS A 118 -10.74 -0.02 12.04
C LYS A 118 -10.57 -1.17 11.06
N LEU A 119 -9.35 -1.69 10.90
CA LEU A 119 -9.07 -2.77 9.95
C LEU A 119 -9.84 -4.03 10.37
N CYS A 120 -10.84 -4.41 9.58
CA CYS A 120 -11.64 -5.62 9.76
C CYS A 120 -11.34 -6.68 8.71
N ARG A 121 -10.82 -6.29 7.53
CA ARG A 121 -10.37 -7.24 6.49
C ARG A 121 -8.92 -6.99 6.12
N LEU A 122 -8.12 -8.06 6.16
CA LEU A 122 -6.75 -8.04 5.65
C LEU A 122 -6.54 -9.26 4.75
N ASN A 123 -6.30 -8.99 3.46
CA ASN A 123 -6.02 -10.03 2.48
C ASN A 123 -4.50 -10.14 2.26
N LEU A 124 -3.93 -11.28 2.63
CA LEU A 124 -2.50 -11.59 2.50
C LEU A 124 -2.27 -12.78 1.55
N GLN A 125 -3.28 -13.15 0.76
CA GLN A 125 -3.22 -14.27 -0.15
C GLN A 125 -2.11 -14.12 -1.19
N GLY A 126 -1.32 -15.18 -1.37
CA GLY A 126 -0.26 -15.23 -2.39
C GLY A 126 1.01 -14.46 -2.02
N LEU A 127 1.11 -13.91 -0.81
CA LEU A 127 2.31 -13.25 -0.33
C LEU A 127 3.42 -14.24 0.04
N LYS A 128 4.67 -13.79 -0.09
CA LYS A 128 5.88 -14.54 0.31
C LYS A 128 6.36 -14.16 1.71
N LEU A 129 5.43 -13.73 2.57
CA LEU A 129 5.74 -13.32 3.94
C LEU A 129 6.39 -14.47 4.71
N LYS A 130 7.58 -14.23 5.26
CA LYS A 130 8.26 -15.21 6.12
C LYS A 130 7.61 -15.28 7.50
N ASN A 131 7.21 -14.12 8.04
CA ASN A 131 6.56 -13.98 9.34
C ASN A 131 5.64 -12.76 9.30
N LEU A 132 4.58 -12.81 10.09
CA LEU A 132 3.75 -11.63 10.40
C LEU A 132 4.36 -10.89 11.60
N PRO A 133 4.29 -9.54 11.64
CA PRO A 133 4.62 -8.77 12.83
C PRO A 133 3.86 -9.30 14.05
N LYS A 134 4.56 -9.52 15.17
CA LYS A 134 3.96 -10.07 16.39
C LYS A 134 2.84 -9.18 16.93
N GLU A 135 2.96 -7.87 16.67
CA GLU A 135 2.02 -6.83 17.05
C GLU A 135 0.66 -6.97 16.35
N MET A 136 0.59 -7.71 15.22
CA MET A 136 -0.69 -7.96 14.55
C MET A 136 -1.66 -8.82 15.38
N SER A 137 -1.17 -9.55 16.39
CA SER A 137 -2.02 -10.28 17.34
C SER A 137 -2.99 -9.38 18.12
N CYS A 138 -2.73 -8.06 18.15
CA CYS A 138 -3.59 -7.07 18.81
C CYS A 138 -4.86 -6.70 18.01
N LEU A 139 -4.99 -7.13 16.75
CA LEU A 139 -6.14 -6.81 15.89
C LEU A 139 -7.33 -7.72 16.23
N ARG A 140 -8.11 -7.32 17.23
CA ARG A 140 -9.21 -8.12 17.83
C ARG A 140 -10.40 -8.43 16.90
N SER A 141 -10.57 -7.70 15.80
CA SER A 141 -11.71 -7.81 14.88
C SER A 141 -11.31 -8.23 13.46
N LEU A 142 -10.09 -8.78 13.30
CA LEU A 142 -9.52 -9.02 11.99
C LEU A 142 -9.97 -10.36 11.40
N GLU A 143 -10.70 -10.31 10.30
CA GLU A 143 -10.77 -11.42 9.35
C GLU A 143 -9.52 -11.36 8.47
N ALA A 144 -8.48 -12.10 8.87
CA ALA A 144 -7.28 -12.28 8.05
C ALA A 144 -7.44 -13.52 7.17
N CYS A 145 -7.47 -13.35 5.85
CA CYS A 145 -7.44 -14.47 4.91
C CYS A 145 -5.99 -14.77 4.53
N LEU A 146 -5.49 -15.89 5.06
CA LEU A 146 -4.24 -16.51 4.64
C LEU A 146 -4.60 -17.74 3.81
N SER A 147 -4.33 -17.73 2.50
CA SER A 147 -4.17 -18.99 1.77
C SER A 147 -2.68 -19.22 1.57
N ALA A 148 -2.17 -20.25 2.24
CA ALA A 148 -0.84 -20.75 1.94
C ALA A 148 -0.84 -21.18 0.48
N GLY A 149 -0.02 -20.53 -0.34
CA GLY A 149 0.37 -21.06 -1.64
C GLY A 149 1.16 -22.33 -1.40
N ALA A 150 0.46 -23.45 -1.18
CA ALA A 150 1.07 -24.76 -1.23
C ALA A 150 1.49 -24.98 -2.69
N SER A 151 2.73 -24.63 -3.01
CA SER A 151 3.44 -25.29 -4.10
C SER A 151 3.59 -26.75 -3.70
N SER A 152 2.58 -27.57 -3.99
CA SER A 152 2.71 -29.01 -3.95
C SER A 152 3.65 -29.43 -5.09
N THR A 153 4.96 -29.30 -4.88
CA THR A 153 5.93 -30.01 -5.69
C THR A 153 5.68 -31.49 -5.46
N HIS A 154 5.17 -32.15 -6.50
CA HIS A 154 5.08 -33.60 -6.58
C HIS A 154 6.44 -34.22 -6.22
N GLN A 155 6.47 -35.02 -5.16
CA GLN A 155 7.43 -36.11 -5.05
C GLN A 155 6.66 -37.41 -5.22
N ARG A 156 6.82 -38.01 -6.40
CA ARG A 156 6.60 -39.43 -6.65
C ARG A 156 7.59 -39.88 -7.72
N ALA A 157 8.69 -40.46 -7.25
CA ALA A 157 9.29 -41.70 -7.75
C ALA A 157 10.10 -42.28 -6.59
#